data_AF-A0A7S3ALG6-F1
#
_entry.id   AF-A0A7S3ALG6-F1
#
_cell.length_a   1.000
_cell.length_b   1.000
_cell.length_c   1.000
_cell.angle_alpha   90.00
_cell.angle_beta   90.00
_cell.angle_gamma   90.00
#
_symmetry.space_group_name_H-M   'P 1'
#
loop_
_entity.id
_entity.type
_entity.pdbx_description
1 polymer ?
#
loop_
_entity_poly.entity_id
_entity_poly.type
_entity_poly.pdbx_seq_one_letter_code
_entity_poly.pdbx_strand_id
1 'polypeptide(L)'
;NGPTAPWARLSVAMAVDGSADNIDIDELRKKYSRPRDELRAEAANTCIPELKPEVKQALNAELKHPIIMCQQCQAHGIIKKQYGYRVIDEQCDKCGGEGVIVMKPKLASEELQEKAARVEAMIDEAESLEELERLEAALKERTISALDSVLAATC
;
A
#
# COMPACT_ATOMS: atom_id res chain seq x y z
N ASN A 1 -34.21 21.89 40.94
CA ASN A 1 -32.92 22.48 40.52
C ASN A 1 -31.87 21.38 40.42
N GLY A 2 -31.41 21.07 39.20
CA GLY A 2 -30.21 20.25 38.94
C GLY A 2 -30.47 18.79 38.50
N PRO A 3 -30.09 18.35 37.27
CA PRO A 3 -30.58 17.10 36.66
C PRO A 3 -29.50 15.99 36.42
N THR A 4 -29.96 14.80 35.99
CA THR A 4 -29.26 13.69 35.27
C THR A 4 -28.23 12.84 36.07
N ALA A 5 -28.11 11.51 35.90
CA ALA A 5 -28.13 10.75 34.65
C ALA A 5 -28.52 9.25 34.78
N PRO A 6 -29.01 8.59 33.70
CA PRO A 6 -29.65 7.27 33.69
C PRO A 6 -28.73 6.04 33.49
N TRP A 7 -27.43 6.13 33.71
CA TRP A 7 -26.48 5.04 33.38
C TRP A 7 -26.20 4.06 34.54
N ALA A 8 -26.88 4.20 35.66
CA ALA A 8 -26.75 3.28 36.79
C ALA A 8 -27.56 1.99 36.53
N ARG A 9 -26.87 0.98 36.00
CA ARG A 9 -27.12 -0.49 36.03
C ARG A 9 -27.16 -1.14 34.65
N LEU A 10 -25.99 -1.44 34.11
CA LEU A 10 -25.76 -2.67 33.35
C LEU A 10 -24.38 -3.22 33.71
N SER A 11 -24.33 -4.02 34.78
CA SER A 11 -23.21 -4.90 35.07
C SER A 11 -23.30 -6.10 34.13
N VAL A 12 -22.60 -6.04 33.00
CA VAL A 12 -22.35 -7.20 32.15
C VAL A 12 -21.36 -8.10 32.90
N ALA A 13 -21.88 -9.15 33.54
CA ALA A 13 -21.06 -10.24 34.03
C ALA A 13 -20.47 -10.97 32.81
N MET A 14 -19.20 -10.72 32.51
CA MET A 14 -18.47 -11.55 31.56
C MET A 14 -18.19 -12.88 32.25
N ALA A 15 -18.95 -13.90 31.88
CA ALA A 15 -18.63 -15.28 32.18
C ALA A 15 -17.28 -15.60 31.53
N VAL A 16 -16.23 -15.75 32.36
CA VAL A 16 -14.99 -16.41 31.97
C VAL A 16 -15.34 -17.88 31.81
N ASP A 17 -15.53 -18.31 30.55
CA ASP A 17 -15.59 -19.72 30.22
C ASP A 17 -14.22 -20.34 30.54
N GLY A 18 -14.24 -21.40 31.36
CA GLY A 18 -13.07 -22.01 31.96
C GLY A 18 -12.21 -22.80 30.96
N SER A 19 -11.15 -22.17 30.46
CA SER A 19 -9.97 -22.84 29.89
C SER A 19 -8.71 -22.00 30.11
N ALA A 20 -8.48 -21.53 31.34
CA ALA A 20 -7.36 -20.67 31.71
C ALA A 20 -6.08 -21.42 32.13
N ASP A 21 -6.08 -22.76 32.15
CA ASP A 21 -5.03 -23.55 32.82
C ASP A 21 -4.04 -24.29 31.91
N ASN A 22 -3.98 -23.98 30.61
CA ASN A 22 -2.99 -24.59 29.69
C ASN A 22 -2.14 -23.54 28.95
N ILE A 23 -1.75 -22.46 29.65
CA ILE A 23 -0.73 -21.55 29.15
C ILE A 23 0.58 -21.92 29.86
N ASP A 24 1.45 -22.67 29.18
CA ASP A 24 2.78 -23.00 29.68
C ASP A 24 3.66 -21.73 29.70
N ILE A 25 3.70 -21.08 30.86
CA ILE A 25 4.47 -19.87 31.11
C ILE A 25 5.98 -20.10 30.89
N ASP A 26 6.47 -21.33 31.10
CA ASP A 26 7.88 -21.64 30.94
C ASP A 26 8.24 -21.85 29.45
N GLU A 27 7.34 -22.41 28.65
CA GLU A 27 7.50 -22.46 27.19
C GLU A 27 7.50 -21.04 26.57
N LEU A 28 6.63 -20.15 27.06
CA LEU A 28 6.62 -18.76 26.65
C LEU A 28 7.92 -18.04 27.05
N ARG A 29 8.36 -18.20 28.29
CA ARG A 29 9.65 -17.63 28.74
C ARG A 29 10.78 -18.10 27.84
N LYS A 30 10.83 -19.39 27.51
CA LYS A 30 11.86 -19.97 26.63
C LYS A 30 11.80 -19.40 25.20
N LYS A 31 10.61 -19.13 24.67
CA LYS A 31 10.41 -18.52 23.34
C LYS A 31 10.86 -17.05 23.29
N TYR A 32 10.63 -16.30 24.37
CA TYR A 32 10.94 -14.87 24.45
C TYR A 32 12.29 -14.55 25.12
N SER A 33 12.97 -15.54 25.72
CA SER A 33 14.32 -15.40 26.28
C SER A 33 15.43 -15.78 25.30
N ARG A 34 15.09 -16.09 24.04
CA ARG A 34 16.09 -16.52 23.06
C ARG A 34 17.08 -15.40 22.76
N PRO A 35 18.39 -15.71 22.61
CA PRO A 35 19.40 -14.71 22.31
C PRO A 35 19.08 -14.04 20.97
N ARG A 36 19.30 -12.71 20.94
CA ARG A 36 18.91 -11.84 19.82
C ARG A 36 19.57 -12.21 18.49
N ASP A 37 20.70 -12.91 18.55
CA ASP A 37 21.45 -13.35 17.37
C ASP A 37 20.77 -14.54 16.67
N GLU A 38 20.15 -15.45 17.42
CA GLU A 38 19.34 -16.54 16.83
C GLU A 38 18.09 -16.01 16.13
N LEU A 39 17.42 -15.03 16.73
CA LEU A 39 16.25 -14.39 16.14
C LEU A 39 16.60 -13.63 14.86
N ARG A 40 17.79 -13.01 14.78
CA ARG A 40 18.28 -12.38 13.54
C ARG A 40 18.64 -13.41 12.48
N ALA A 41 19.25 -14.53 12.85
CA ALA A 41 19.56 -15.61 11.92
C ALA A 41 18.28 -16.27 11.37
N GLU A 42 17.27 -16.48 12.21
CA GLU A 42 15.96 -16.96 11.78
C GLU A 42 15.22 -15.94 10.92
N ALA A 43 15.26 -14.64 11.24
CA ALA A 43 14.66 -13.59 10.40
C ALA A 43 15.39 -13.41 9.05
N ALA A 44 16.70 -13.68 9.01
CA ALA A 44 17.46 -13.72 7.76
C ALA A 44 17.13 -14.96 6.91
N ASN A 45 16.76 -16.08 7.56
CA ASN A 45 16.37 -17.33 6.88
C ASN A 45 14.87 -17.37 6.53
N THR A 46 14.02 -16.75 7.34
CA THR A 46 12.63 -16.43 7.03
C THR A 46 12.59 -15.11 6.29
N CYS A 47 13.14 -15.13 5.09
CA CYS A 47 12.74 -14.18 4.06
C CYS A 47 11.22 -14.25 3.98
N ILE A 48 10.52 -13.26 4.54
CA ILE A 48 9.17 -12.91 4.10
C ILE A 48 9.31 -12.88 2.58
N PRO A 49 8.66 -13.78 1.81
CA PRO A 49 8.92 -13.85 0.39
C PRO A 49 8.60 -12.48 -0.16
N GLU A 50 9.63 -11.78 -0.64
CA GLU A 50 9.42 -10.61 -1.45
C GLU A 50 8.54 -11.09 -2.60
N LEU A 51 7.26 -10.71 -2.57
CA LEU A 51 6.34 -11.00 -3.66
C LEU A 51 7.09 -10.65 -4.95
N LYS A 52 7.18 -11.65 -5.85
CA LYS A 52 7.89 -11.52 -7.12
C LYS A 52 7.52 -10.17 -7.76
N PRO A 53 8.47 -9.44 -8.36
CA PRO A 53 8.21 -8.12 -8.92
C PRO A 53 7.02 -8.13 -9.90
N GLU A 54 6.83 -9.24 -10.61
CA GLU A 54 5.70 -9.52 -11.52
C GLU A 54 4.35 -9.50 -10.81
N VAL A 55 4.23 -10.14 -9.64
CA VAL A 55 2.99 -10.18 -8.84
C VAL A 55 2.71 -8.82 -8.22
N LYS A 56 3.75 -8.11 -7.77
CA LYS A 56 3.62 -6.72 -7.28
C LYS A 56 3.15 -5.78 -8.39
N GLN A 57 3.68 -5.93 -9.61
CA GLN A 57 3.28 -5.12 -10.76
C GLN A 57 1.84 -5.41 -11.19
N ALA A 58 1.44 -6.69 -11.27
CA ALA A 58 0.06 -7.08 -11.62
C ALA A 58 -0.97 -6.54 -10.61
N LEU A 59 -0.70 -6.70 -9.30
CA LEU A 59 -1.59 -6.20 -8.25
C LEU A 59 -1.69 -4.67 -8.25
N ASN A 60 -0.59 -3.97 -8.53
CA ASN A 60 -0.57 -2.51 -8.64
C ASN A 60 -1.22 -1.99 -9.94
N ALA A 61 -1.26 -2.81 -11.00
CA ALA A 61 -1.86 -2.43 -12.28
C ALA A 61 -3.40 -2.46 -12.22
N GLU A 62 -4.00 -3.35 -11.42
CA GLU A 62 -5.46 -3.45 -11.27
C GLU A 62 -6.04 -2.41 -10.30
N LEU A 63 -5.24 -1.88 -9.37
CA LEU A 63 -5.68 -0.89 -8.39
C LEU A 63 -5.57 0.54 -8.96
N LYS A 64 -6.68 1.30 -8.98
CA LYS A 64 -6.68 2.74 -9.35
C LYS A 64 -5.62 3.54 -8.59
N HIS A 65 -5.36 3.18 -7.33
CA HIS A 65 -4.27 3.71 -6.52
C HIS A 65 -3.58 2.57 -5.77
N PRO A 66 -2.26 2.34 -5.98
CA PRO A 66 -1.55 1.30 -5.25
C PRO A 66 -1.51 1.58 -3.76
N ILE A 67 -1.95 0.61 -2.96
CA ILE A 67 -1.92 0.64 -1.49
C ILE A 67 -0.59 0.04 -1.03
N ILE A 68 0.20 0.81 -0.29
CA ILE A 68 1.51 0.37 0.20
C ILE A 68 1.51 0.42 1.73
N MET A 69 2.07 -0.61 2.35
CA MET A 69 2.23 -0.66 3.81
C MET A 69 3.19 0.44 4.29
N CYS A 70 2.77 1.22 5.28
CA CYS A 70 3.62 2.24 5.88
C CYS A 70 4.80 1.60 6.61
N GLN A 71 6.02 1.81 6.08
CA GLN A 71 7.25 1.25 6.67
C GLN A 71 7.64 1.91 8.00
N GLN A 72 7.11 3.09 8.31
CA GLN A 72 7.49 3.83 9.51
C GLN A 72 6.78 3.32 10.77
N CYS A 73 5.49 3.00 10.66
CA CYS A 73 4.73 2.37 11.74
C CYS A 73 4.52 0.87 11.52
N GLN A 74 5.11 0.29 10.46
CA GLN A 74 4.92 -1.10 10.05
C GLN A 74 3.43 -1.47 9.95
N ALA A 75 2.64 -0.55 9.38
CA ALA A 75 1.18 -0.64 9.26
C ALA A 75 0.33 -0.69 10.54
N HIS A 76 0.91 -0.42 11.70
CA HIS A 76 0.14 -0.29 12.95
C HIS A 76 -0.58 1.06 13.09
N GLY A 77 -0.32 2.05 12.23
CA GLY A 77 -0.88 3.39 12.31
C GLY A 77 -0.34 4.25 13.46
N ILE A 78 0.38 3.64 14.42
CA ILE A 78 0.95 4.30 15.59
C ILE A 78 2.48 4.15 15.63
N ILE A 79 3.15 5.16 16.16
CA ILE A 79 4.59 5.15 16.43
C ILE A 79 4.79 5.38 17.92
N LYS A 80 5.64 4.57 18.55
CA LYS A 80 6.06 4.81 19.92
C LYS A 80 7.17 5.87 19.93
N LYS A 81 6.92 7.04 20.53
CA LYS A 81 7.94 8.06 20.75
C LYS A 81 8.32 8.12 22.23
N GLN A 82 9.62 8.21 22.50
CA GLN A 82 10.15 8.32 23.85
C GLN A 82 10.32 9.80 24.23
N TYR A 83 9.61 10.22 25.27
CA TYR A 83 9.69 11.55 25.86
C TYR A 83 10.32 11.46 27.25
N GLY A 84 11.64 11.56 27.29
CA GLY A 84 12.42 11.35 28.51
C GLY A 84 12.25 9.92 29.05
N TYR A 85 11.61 9.78 30.21
CA TYR A 85 11.34 8.49 30.86
C TYR A 85 9.96 7.89 30.50
N ARG A 86 9.15 8.56 29.67
CA ARG A 86 7.84 8.08 29.24
C ARG A 86 7.89 7.64 27.79
N VAL A 87 7.21 6.53 27.47
CA VAL A 87 6.95 6.10 26.09
C VAL A 87 5.49 6.38 25.81
N ILE A 88 5.21 7.17 24.77
CA ILE A 88 3.86 7.55 24.36
C ILE A 88 3.62 7.02 22.94
N ASP A 89 2.45 6.44 22.73
CA ASP A 89 1.99 6.01 21.42
C ASP A 89 1.34 7.21 20.74
N GLU A 90 1.90 7.63 19.61
CA GLU A 90 1.38 8.72 18.79
C GLU A 90 0.90 8.18 17.45
N GLN A 91 -0.01 8.91 16.81
CA GLN A 91 -0.37 8.61 15.43
C GLN A 91 0.83 8.82 14.51
N CYS A 92 0.97 7.93 13.54
CA CYS A 92 2.05 8.01 12.57
C CYS A 92 1.83 9.19 11.63
N ASP A 93 2.64 10.25 11.79
CA ASP A 93 2.60 11.47 10.96
C ASP A 93 2.71 11.18 9.45
N LYS A 94 3.35 10.06 9.08
CA LYS A 94 3.56 9.68 7.67
C LYS A 94 2.32 9.11 6.98
N CYS A 95 1.47 8.40 7.73
CA CYS A 95 0.26 7.77 7.19
C CYS A 95 -1.02 8.30 7.85
N GLY A 96 -0.93 9.35 8.68
CA GLY A 96 -2.07 9.93 9.39
C GLY A 96 -2.82 8.96 10.30
N GLY A 97 -2.19 7.86 10.73
CA GLY A 97 -2.86 6.83 11.52
C GLY A 97 -3.47 5.67 10.71
N GLU A 98 -3.48 5.73 9.38
CA GLU A 98 -4.13 4.72 8.54
C GLU A 98 -3.32 3.41 8.41
N GLY A 99 -2.01 3.45 8.70
CA GLY A 99 -1.10 2.30 8.56
C GLY A 99 -0.76 1.93 7.11
N VAL A 100 -1.57 2.39 6.16
CA VAL A 100 -1.37 2.24 4.73
C VAL A 100 -1.14 3.60 4.09
N ILE A 101 -0.37 3.62 3.01
CA ILE A 101 -0.08 4.81 2.21
C ILE A 101 -0.63 4.56 0.82
N VAL A 102 -1.56 5.41 0.39
CA VAL A 102 -2.08 5.39 -0.97
C VAL A 102 -1.09 6.15 -1.86
N MET A 103 -0.38 5.43 -2.72
CA MET A 103 0.44 6.08 -3.75
C MET A 103 -0.48 6.62 -4.84
N LYS A 104 -0.49 7.94 -5.01
CA LYS A 104 -1.10 8.54 -6.19
C LYS A 104 -0.36 8.04 -7.44
N PRO A 105 -1.07 7.74 -8.55
CA PRO A 105 -0.41 7.34 -9.78
C PRO A 105 0.61 8.40 -10.17
N LYS A 106 1.76 7.98 -10.65
CA LYS A 106 2.72 8.91 -11.26
C LYS A 106 1.97 9.62 -12.38
N LEU A 107 1.93 10.95 -12.33
CA LEU A 107 1.44 11.75 -13.45
C LEU A 107 2.23 11.30 -14.69
N ALA A 108 1.53 11.08 -15.79
CA ALA A 108 2.20 10.86 -17.08
C ALA A 108 3.19 12.01 -17.29
N SER A 109 4.41 11.72 -17.74
CA SER A 109 5.37 12.79 -18.06
C SER A 109 4.71 13.75 -19.06
N GLU A 110 5.01 15.05 -18.95
CA GLU A 110 4.49 16.07 -19.87
C GLU A 110 4.72 15.64 -21.34
N GLU A 111 5.88 15.04 -21.61
CA GLU A 111 6.22 14.47 -22.92
C GLU A 111 5.24 13.40 -23.42
N LEU A 112 4.70 12.55 -22.54
CA LEU A 112 3.76 11.49 -22.94
C LEU A 112 2.37 12.08 -23.23
N GLN A 113 1.99 13.12 -22.48
CA GLN A 113 0.75 13.87 -22.74
C GLN A 113 0.83 14.64 -24.05
N GLU A 114 1.95 15.32 -24.32
CA GLU A 114 2.16 16.04 -25.58
C GLU A 114 2.15 15.11 -26.79
N LYS A 115 2.81 13.96 -26.69
CA LYS A 115 2.82 12.95 -27.77
C LYS A 115 1.44 12.32 -27.98
N ALA A 116 0.71 12.03 -26.91
CA ALA A 116 -0.66 11.52 -27.01
C ALA A 116 -1.59 12.55 -27.66
N ALA A 117 -1.51 13.82 -27.28
CA ALA A 117 -2.30 14.89 -27.88
C ALA A 117 -2.00 15.08 -29.37
N ARG A 118 -0.74 14.91 -29.79
CA ARG A 118 -0.38 14.92 -31.23
C ARG A 118 -1.01 13.75 -31.99
N VAL A 119 -0.97 12.55 -31.42
CA VAL A 119 -1.56 11.37 -32.06
C VAL A 119 -3.09 11.48 -32.11
N GLU A 120 -3.73 12.05 -31.09
CA GLU A 120 -5.17 12.36 -31.10
C GLU A 120 -5.54 13.36 -32.22
N ALA A 121 -4.75 14.42 -32.40
CA ALA A 121 -4.96 15.36 -33.52
C ALA A 121 -4.81 14.67 -34.89
N MET A 122 -3.89 13.71 -35.03
CA MET A 122 -3.72 12.94 -36.26
C MET A 122 -4.88 11.98 -36.53
N ILE A 123 -5.56 11.48 -35.49
CA ILE A 123 -6.78 10.67 -35.64
C ILE A 123 -7.91 11.53 -36.22
N ASP A 124 -8.03 12.78 -35.79
CA ASP A 124 -9.04 13.69 -36.31
C ASP A 124 -8.81 14.06 -37.78
N GLU A 125 -7.55 14.04 -38.24
CA GLU A 125 -7.15 14.33 -39.61
C GLU A 125 -7.04 13.08 -40.53
N ALA A 126 -7.08 11.87 -39.96
CA ALA A 126 -6.90 10.64 -40.72
C ALA A 126 -8.14 10.29 -41.56
N GLU A 127 -7.97 10.19 -42.87
CA GLU A 127 -9.06 9.88 -43.82
C GLU A 127 -9.15 8.37 -44.14
N SER A 128 -8.20 7.56 -43.68
CA SER A 128 -8.12 6.13 -44.00
C SER A 128 -8.32 5.23 -42.78
N LEU A 129 -9.15 4.18 -42.94
CA LEU A 129 -9.46 3.20 -41.90
C LEU A 129 -8.21 2.48 -41.38
N GLU A 130 -7.26 2.15 -42.26
CA GLU A 130 -6.01 1.46 -41.88
C GLU A 130 -5.05 2.34 -41.06
N GLU A 131 -5.15 3.66 -41.21
CA GLU A 131 -4.34 4.64 -40.48
C GLU A 131 -4.96 4.95 -39.12
N LEU A 132 -6.28 5.09 -39.07
CA LEU A 132 -7.05 5.17 -37.82
C LEU A 132 -6.78 3.97 -36.91
N GLU A 133 -6.83 2.75 -37.45
CA GLU A 133 -6.55 1.53 -36.68
C GLU A 133 -5.12 1.50 -36.11
N ARG A 134 -4.14 2.02 -36.86
CA ARG A 134 -2.73 2.11 -36.42
C ARG A 134 -2.53 3.16 -35.32
N LEU A 135 -3.13 4.34 -35.47
CA LEU A 135 -3.07 5.42 -34.49
C LEU A 135 -3.78 5.04 -33.18
N GLU A 136 -4.94 4.39 -33.27
CA GLU A 136 -5.66 3.88 -32.09
C GLU A 136 -4.91 2.77 -31.37
N ALA A 137 -4.25 1.87 -32.11
CA ALA A 137 -3.42 0.81 -31.52
C ALA A 137 -2.26 1.41 -30.70
N ALA A 138 -1.60 2.44 -31.23
CA ALA A 138 -0.53 3.15 -30.52
C ALA A 138 -1.05 3.90 -29.27
N LEU A 139 -2.23 4.52 -29.32
CA LEU A 139 -2.87 5.14 -28.16
C LEU A 139 -3.31 4.14 -27.10
N LYS A 140 -3.68 2.91 -27.47
CA LYS A 140 -4.05 1.85 -26.52
C LYS A 140 -2.85 1.34 -25.74
N GLU A 141 -1.67 1.25 -26.35
CA GLU A 141 -0.44 0.83 -25.67
C GLU A 141 0.07 1.88 -24.66
N ARG A 142 -0.19 3.17 -24.89
CA ARG A 142 0.23 4.29 -24.02
C ARG A 142 1.71 4.26 -23.61
N THR A 143 2.58 3.74 -24.48
CA THR A 143 4.03 3.75 -24.28
C THR A 143 4.68 4.80 -25.16
N ILE A 144 5.78 5.39 -24.70
CA ILE A 144 6.54 6.38 -25.47
C ILE A 144 7.03 5.78 -26.79
N SER A 145 7.44 4.50 -26.80
CA SER A 145 7.92 3.84 -28.03
C SER A 145 6.82 3.63 -29.07
N ALA A 146 5.58 3.32 -28.64
CA ALA A 146 4.45 3.14 -29.55
C ALA A 146 3.96 4.48 -30.13
N LEU A 147 3.97 5.54 -29.32
CA LEU A 147 3.66 6.88 -29.82
C LEU A 147 4.77 7.39 -30.76
N ASP A 148 6.04 7.13 -30.44
CA ASP A 148 7.17 7.54 -31.28
C ASP A 148 7.23 6.79 -32.61
N SER A 149 6.82 5.52 -32.68
CA SER A 149 6.83 4.76 -33.94
C SER A 149 5.87 5.35 -34.97
N VAL A 150 4.71 5.85 -34.53
CA VAL A 150 3.72 6.46 -35.41
C VAL A 150 4.07 7.91 -35.74
N LEU A 151 4.58 8.68 -34.75
CA LEU A 151 5.04 10.05 -34.97
C LEU A 151 6.32 10.13 -35.84
N ALA A 152 7.18 9.11 -35.81
CA ALA A 152 8.38 9.04 -36.64
C ALA A 152 8.08 8.58 -38.08
N ALA A 153 6.98 7.87 -38.32
CA ALA A 153 6.59 7.39 -39.65
C ALA A 153 6.07 8.51 -40.57
N THR A 154 5.73 9.66 -40.00
CA THR A 154 5.12 10.81 -40.69
C THR A 154 6.09 11.99 -40.90
N CYS A 155 7.38 11.81 -40.59
CA CYS A 155 8.44 12.78 -40.89
C CYS A 155 9.20 12.43 -42.17
#